data_AF-A0A5D4XQ01-F1
#
_entry.id   AF-A0A5D4XQ01-F1
#
_cell.length_a   1.000
_cell.length_b   1.000
_cell.length_c   1.000
_cell.angle_alpha   90.00
_cell.angle_beta   90.00
_cell.angle_gamma   90.00
#
_symmetry.space_group_name_H-M   'P 1'
#
loop_
_entity.id
_entity.type
_entity.pdbx_description
1 polymer ?
#
loop_
_entity_poly.entity_id
_entity_poly.type
_entity_poly.pdbx_seq_one_letter_code
_entity_poly.pdbx_strand_id
1 'polypeptide(L)' 'MTGSTLRLVHSGGGWQLLDDGRPVFWFPERSKGLEIARLMADARNLNDGRLTRVEAQNDDGELETVVAYG' A
#
# COMPACT_ATOMS: atom_id res chain seq x y z
N MET A 1 12.55 -15.01 -4.12
CA MET A 1 12.45 -13.57 -3.84
C MET A 1 11.12 -13.33 -3.15
N THR A 2 11.11 -13.08 -1.85
CA THR A 2 9.90 -12.76 -1.09
C THR A 2 9.62 -11.27 -1.25
N GLY A 3 8.77 -10.90 -2.20
CA GLY A 3 8.31 -9.52 -2.35
C GLY A 3 7.38 -9.12 -1.20
N SER A 4 7.45 -7.85 -0.76
CA SER A 4 6.54 -7.31 0.26
C SER A 4 5.31 -6.67 -0.39
N THR A 5 4.18 -6.68 0.32
CA THR A 5 2.93 -6.09 -0.16
C THR A 5 2.42 -5.02 0.80
N LEU A 6 2.29 -3.81 0.28
CA LEU A 6 1.56 -2.72 0.92
C LEU A 6 0.14 -2.69 0.37
N ARG A 7 -0.87 -2.83 1.23
CA ARG A 7 -2.27 -2.87 0.83
C ARG A 7 -3.07 -1.79 1.53
N LEU A 8 -3.74 -0.94 0.76
CA LEU A 8 -4.65 0.06 1.28
C LEU A 8 -6.10 -0.43 1.15
N VAL A 9 -6.81 -0.59 2.27
CA VAL A 9 -8.20 -1.10 2.31
C VAL A 9 -9.12 -0.12 3.02
N HIS A 10 -10.39 -0.10 2.64
CA HIS A 10 -11.39 0.69 3.36
C HIS A 10 -11.66 0.09 4.74
N SER A 11 -11.60 0.91 5.79
CA SER A 11 -11.80 0.49 7.17
C SER A 11 -12.24 1.65 8.07
N GLY A 12 -13.30 1.44 8.85
CA GLY A 12 -13.75 2.39 9.87
C GLY A 12 -14.10 3.79 9.34
N GLY A 13 -14.59 3.89 8.11
CA GLY A 13 -14.90 5.18 7.46
C GLY A 13 -13.69 5.91 6.86
N GLY A 14 -12.55 5.23 6.74
CA GLY A 14 -11.36 5.73 6.04
C GLY A 14 -10.56 4.59 5.43
N TRP A 15 -9.24 4.71 5.43
CA TRP A 15 -8.34 3.86 4.67
C TRP A 15 -7.20 3.34 5.54
N GLN A 16 -7.17 2.04 5.76
CA GLN A 16 -6.14 1.34 6.50
C GLN A 16 -5.05 0.86 5.55
N LEU A 17 -3.81 1.29 5.79
CA LEU A 17 -2.63 0.72 5.15
C LEU A 17 -2.16 -0.49 5.95
N LEU A 18 -1.98 -1.60 5.24
CA LEU A 18 -1.47 -2.87 5.73
C LEU A 18 -0.09 -3.11 5.11
N ASP A 19 0.88 -3.52 5.91
CA ASP A 19 2.18 -4.01 5.48
C ASP A 19 2.26 -5.50 5.73
N ASP A 20 2.26 -6.30 4.67
CA ASP A 20 2.17 -7.77 4.71
C ASP A 20 1.02 -8.25 5.63
N GLY A 21 -0.13 -7.57 5.54
CA GLY A 21 -1.34 -7.86 6.30
C GLY A 21 -1.39 -7.24 7.71
N ARG A 22 -0.33 -6.57 8.16
CA ARG A 22 -0.30 -5.91 9.48
C ARG A 22 -0.70 -4.43 9.35
N PRO A 23 -1.65 -3.92 10.14
CA PRO A 23 -2.02 -2.52 10.10
C PRO A 23 -0.86 -1.63 10.57
N VAL A 24 -0.51 -0.62 9.76
CA VAL A 24 0.57 0.32 10.06
C VAL A 24 0.09 1.76 10.17
N PHE A 25 -0.79 2.21 9.27
CA PHE A 25 -1.29 3.59 9.25
C PHE A 25 -2.76 3.64 8.84
N TRP A 26 -3.48 4.63 9.35
CA TRP A 26 -4.85 4.91 8.95
C TRP A 26 -4.96 6.33 8.41
N PHE A 27 -5.76 6.50 7.36
CA PHE A 27 -5.95 7.77 6.66
C PHE A 27 -7.43 8.07 6.45
N PRO A 28 -7.86 9.33 6.58
CA PRO A 28 -9.23 9.71 6.24
C PRO A 28 -9.50 9.65 4.73
N GLU A 29 -8.47 9.83 3.89
CA GLU A 29 -8.59 9.90 2.44
C GLU A 29 -7.72 8.84 1.73
N ARG A 30 -8.29 8.22 0.69
CA ARG A 30 -7.60 7.19 -0.13
C ARG A 30 -6.31 7.72 -0.74
N SER A 31 -6.38 8.92 -1.31
CA SER A 31 -5.27 9.59 -2.01
C SER A 31 -4.05 9.71 -1.10
N LYS A 32 -4.26 10.08 0.17
CA LYS A 32 -3.21 10.20 1.18
C LYS A 32 -2.61 8.86 1.57
N GLY A 33 -3.44 7.84 1.79
CA GLY A 33 -2.94 6.49 2.05
C GLY A 33 -2.11 5.93 0.89
N LEU A 34 -2.53 6.22 -0.34
CA LEU A 34 -1.84 5.77 -1.54
C LEU A 34 -0.52 6.49 -1.77
N GLU A 35 -0.48 7.80 -1.53
CA GLU A 35 0.74 8.62 -1.57
C GLU A 35 1.82 8.03 -0.64
N ILE A 36 1.45 7.71 0.61
CA ILE A 36 2.36 7.11 1.59
C ILE A 36 2.77 5.68 1.20
N ALA A 37 1.84 4.85 0.73
CA ALA A 37 2.16 3.49 0.30
C ALA A 37 3.17 3.47 -0.86
N ARG A 38 3.02 4.38 -1.83
CA ARG A 38 3.97 4.57 -2.94
C ARG A 38 5.34 5.02 -2.43
N LEU A 39 5.38 6.03 -1.57
CA LEU A 39 6.62 6.52 -0.98
C LEU A 39 7.37 5.43 -0.20
N MET A 40 6.66 4.61 0.58
CA MET A 40 7.26 3.49 1.30
C MET A 40 7.83 2.42 0.36
N ALA A 41 7.10 2.10 -0.71
CA ALA A 41 7.56 1.13 -1.70
C ALA A 41 8.78 1.63 -2.48
N ASP A 42 8.80 2.91 -2.88
CA ASP A 42 9.95 3.57 -3.50
C ASP A 42 11.16 3.58 -2.55
N ALA A 43 10.96 3.98 -1.30
CA ALA A 43 12.03 4.02 -0.30
C ALA A 43 12.62 2.64 -0.02
N ARG A 44 11.81 1.58 -0.02
CA ARG A 44 12.30 0.19 0.06
C ARG A 44 13.15 -0.12 -1.16
N ASN A 45 12.60 0.03 -2.37
CA ASN A 45 13.33 -0.26 -3.60
C ASN A 45 14.69 0.46 -3.67
N LEU A 46 14.74 1.75 -3.33
CA LEU A 46 15.95 2.56 -3.37
C LEU A 46 16.98 2.21 -2.28
N ASN A 47 16.53 1.84 -1.07
CA ASN A 47 17.44 1.62 0.06
C ASN A 47 17.92 0.17 0.18
N ASP A 48 17.05 -0.81 -0.07
CA ASP A 48 17.35 -2.23 0.16
C ASP A 48 17.06 -3.14 -1.04
N GLY A 49 16.72 -2.57 -2.20
CA GLY A 49 16.42 -3.34 -3.42
C GLY A 49 15.20 -4.23 -3.28
N ARG A 50 14.32 -3.95 -2.32
CA ARG A 50 13.18 -4.81 -2.00
C ARG A 50 12.02 -4.54 -2.93
N LEU A 51 11.72 -5.56 -3.73
CA LEU A 51 10.49 -5.67 -4.52
C LEU A 51 9.26 -5.45 -3.64
N THR A 52 8.53 -4.37 -3.90
CA THR A 52 7.34 -4.00 -3.13
C THR A 52 6.18 -3.74 -4.07
N ARG A 53 5.07 -4.44 -3.82
CA ARG A 53 3.80 -4.25 -4.52
C ARG A 53 2.89 -3.37 -3.69
N VAL A 54 2.26 -2.39 -4.33
CA VAL A 54 1.22 -1.56 -3.73
C VAL A 54 -0.12 -1.96 -4.32
N GLU A 55 -1.01 -2.44 -3.47
CA GLU A 55 -2.40 -2.75 -3.79
C GLU A 55 -3.31 -1.74 -3.09
N ALA A 56 -4.40 -1.34 -3.74
CA ALA A 56 -5.40 -0.49 -3.10
C ALA A 56 -6.81 -0.98 -3.46
N GLN A 57 -7.71 -0.91 -2.50
CA GLN A 57 -9.11 -1.16 -2.75
C GLN A 57 -9.70 0.00 -3.58
N ASN A 58 -10.48 -0.31 -4.61
CA ASN A 58 -11.25 0.67 -5.39
C ASN A 58 -12.64 0.90 -4.76
N ASP A 59 -13.44 1.75 -5.37
CA ASP A 59 -14.78 2.10 -4.86
C ASP A 59 -15.77 0.92 -4.93
N ASP A 60 -15.50 -0.07 -5.79
CA ASP A 60 -16.26 -1.31 -5.92
C ASP A 60 -15.86 -2.37 -4.86
N GLY A 61 -14.87 -2.07 -4.03
CA GLY A 61 -14.36 -2.97 -3.00
C GLY A 61 -13.34 -4.00 -3.50
N GLU A 62 -12.91 -3.93 -4.76
CA GLU A 62 -11.91 -4.81 -5.35
C GLU A 62 -10.49 -4.29 -5.13
N LEU A 63 -9.52 -5.21 -4.99
CA LEU A 63 -8.11 -4.86 -4.86
C LEU A 63 -7.46 -4.73 -6.24
N GLU A 64 -6.96 -3.54 -6.55
CA GLU A 64 -6.16 -3.28 -7.74
C GLU A 64 -4.68 -3.13 -7.40
N THR A 65 -3.79 -3.64 -8.26
CA THR A 65 -2.37 -3.32 -8.17
C THR A 65 -2.16 -1.92 -8.72
N VAL A 66 -1.74 -1.00 -7.86
CA VAL A 66 -1.54 0.40 -8.23
C VAL A 66 -0.10 0.65 -8.65
N VAL A 67 0.86 0.01 -8.00
CA VAL A 67 2.28 0.09 -8.36
C VAL A 67 3.00 -1.22 -8.05
N ALA A 68 3.96 -1.58 -8.89
CA ALA A 68 4.93 -2.63 -8.60
C ALA A 68 6.34 -2.09 -8.83
N TYR A 69 7.15 -2.03 -7.77
CA TYR A 69 8.55 -1.63 -7.84
C TYR A 69 9.44 -2.88 -7.97
N GLY A 70 10.41 -2.79 -8.89
CA GLY A 70 11.11 -3.88 -9.56
C GLY A 70 12.61 -3.65 -9.68
#